data_AF-A0A959YWL8-F1
#
_entry.id   AF-A0A959YWL8-F1
#
_cell.length_a   1.000
_cell.length_b   1.000
_cell.length_c   1.000
_cell.angle_alpha   90.00
_cell.angle_beta   90.00
_cell.angle_gamma   90.00
#
_symmetry.space_group_name_H-M   'P 1'
#
loop_
_entity.id
_entity.type
_entity.pdbx_description
1 polymer ?
#
loop_
_entity_poly.entity_id
_entity_poly.type
_entity_poly.pdbx_seq_one_letter_code
_entity_poly.pdbx_strand_id
1 'polypeptide(L)'
;SEFVRNEFLFKHLWVDHYASLGLAFPSEPVNGAVWGLWSLLFAAGITILSHRYTLLQTTGIAWLFAFVLMWVVTGNMAVLPFGILPYAVPLSLLETFVAAWIVRRVGGIGSNG
;
A
#
# COMPACT_ATOMS: atom_id res chain seq x y z
N SER A 1 -3.03 3.66 -6.82
CA SER A 1 -2.27 2.43 -6.57
C SER A 1 -0.84 2.83 -6.23
N GLU A 2 -0.25 2.18 -5.23
CA GLU A 2 1.15 2.38 -4.85
C GLU A 2 2.13 2.22 -6.02
N PHE A 3 1.81 1.32 -6.97
CA PHE A 3 2.55 1.18 -8.23
C PHE A 3 2.58 2.48 -9.05
N VAL A 4 1.44 3.13 -9.28
CA VAL A 4 1.40 4.38 -10.06
C VAL A 4 2.15 5.49 -9.33
N ARG A 5 2.09 5.49 -7.99
CA ARG A 5 2.75 6.49 -7.15
C ARG A 5 4.28 6.34 -7.21
N ASN A 6 4.78 5.12 -7.11
CA ASN A 6 6.22 4.84 -7.09
C ASN A 6 6.84 4.82 -8.51
N GLU A 7 6.09 4.40 -9.53
CA GLU A 7 6.61 4.24 -10.89
C GLU A 7 6.47 5.50 -11.75
N PHE A 8 5.49 6.38 -11.47
CA PHE A 8 5.23 7.56 -12.32
C PHE A 8 5.32 8.90 -11.58
N LEU A 9 4.79 9.03 -10.36
CA LEU A 9 4.73 10.33 -9.65
C LEU A 9 5.99 10.65 -8.85
N PHE A 10 6.53 9.68 -8.12
CA PHE A 10 7.66 9.87 -7.20
C PHE A 10 8.88 9.04 -7.57
N LYS A 11 8.97 8.57 -8.82
CA LYS A 11 10.10 7.77 -9.30
C LYS A 11 11.43 8.50 -9.11
N HIS A 12 11.47 9.83 -9.28
CA HIS A 12 12.68 10.62 -9.03
C HIS A 12 13.14 10.55 -7.56
N LEU A 13 12.23 10.65 -6.58
CA LEU A 13 12.58 10.52 -5.15
C LEU A 13 13.19 9.15 -4.83
N TRP A 14 12.70 8.09 -5.48
CA TRP A 14 13.25 6.75 -5.32
C TRP A 14 14.60 6.57 -6.02
N VAL A 15 14.71 7.03 -7.27
CA VAL A 15 15.95 6.94 -8.07
C VAL A 15 17.07 7.74 -7.43
N ASP A 16 16.80 8.98 -7.02
CA ASP A 16 17.79 9.86 -6.39
C ASP A 16 18.23 9.31 -5.02
N HIS A 17 17.29 8.79 -4.23
CA HIS A 17 17.60 8.14 -2.95
C HIS A 17 18.47 6.89 -3.14
N TYR A 18 18.08 5.99 -4.06
CA TYR A 18 18.86 4.78 -4.34
C TYR A 18 20.24 5.12 -4.91
N ALA A 19 20.34 6.10 -5.79
CA ALA A 19 21.61 6.59 -6.30
C ALA A 19 22.51 7.15 -5.18
N SER A 20 21.94 7.88 -4.21
CA SER A 20 22.68 8.35 -3.03
C SER A 20 23.22 7.22 -2.14
N LEU A 21 22.58 6.05 -2.19
CA LEU A 21 23.02 4.83 -1.51
C LEU A 21 24.00 3.99 -2.36
N GLY A 22 24.33 4.41 -3.59
CA GLY A 22 25.13 3.64 -4.54
C GLY A 22 24.39 2.42 -5.11
N LEU A 23 23.06 2.40 -5.04
CA LEU A 23 22.19 1.32 -5.51
C LEU A 23 21.44 1.72 -6.79
N ALA A 24 21.10 0.73 -7.61
CA ALA A 24 20.19 0.93 -8.74
C ALA A 24 18.74 0.69 -8.28
N PHE A 25 17.82 1.60 -8.61
CA PHE A 25 16.41 1.42 -8.30
C PHE A 25 15.79 0.30 -9.17
N PRO A 26 15.20 -0.74 -8.56
CA PRO A 26 14.64 -1.87 -9.29
C PRO A 26 13.32 -1.47 -9.97
N SER A 27 13.40 -1.03 -11.23
CA SER A 27 12.25 -0.61 -12.07
C SER A 27 11.95 -1.57 -13.22
N GLU A 28 12.49 -2.79 -13.17
CA GLU A 28 12.19 -3.82 -14.16
C GLU A 28 10.70 -4.22 -14.15
N PRO A 29 10.12 -4.64 -15.29
CA PRO A 29 8.70 -5.03 -15.38
C PRO A 29 8.25 -6.09 -14.37
N VAL A 30 9.17 -6.96 -13.94
CA VAL A 30 8.92 -7.98 -12.90
C VAL A 30 8.46 -7.35 -11.58
N ASN A 31 8.96 -6.16 -11.22
CA ASN A 31 8.55 -5.46 -10.01
C ASN A 31 7.08 -5.04 -10.10
N GLY A 32 6.61 -4.62 -11.28
CA GLY A 32 5.20 -4.33 -11.54
C GLY A 32 4.30 -5.56 -11.38
N ALA A 33 4.76 -6.74 -11.81
CA ALA A 33 4.01 -7.98 -11.61
C ALA A 33 3.90 -8.35 -10.12
N VAL A 34 4.98 -8.15 -9.35
CA VAL A 34 4.99 -8.36 -7.89
C VAL A 34 4.02 -7.40 -7.19
N TRP A 35 3.95 -6.13 -7.63
CA TRP A 35 2.93 -5.17 -7.17
C TRP A 35 1.51 -5.64 -7.46
N GLY A 36 1.27 -6.24 -8.63
CA GLY A 36 -0.01 -6.84 -8.98
C GLY A 36 -0.40 -7.99 -8.05
N LEU A 37 0.53 -8.90 -7.78
CA LEU A 37 0.33 -10.01 -6.83
C LEU A 37 0.05 -9.48 -5.41
N TRP A 38 0.84 -8.52 -4.95
CA TRP A 38 0.63 -7.86 -3.66
C TRP A 38 -0.77 -7.24 -3.57
N SER A 39 -1.23 -6.56 -4.63
CA SER A 39 -2.56 -5.94 -4.68
C SER A 39 -3.69 -6.97 -4.59
N LEU A 40 -3.52 -8.13 -5.23
CA LEU A 40 -4.48 -9.24 -5.16
C LEU A 40 -4.56 -9.83 -3.75
N LEU A 41 -3.39 -10.10 -3.12
CA LEU A 41 -3.33 -10.60 -1.75
C LEU A 41 -3.92 -9.60 -0.76
N PHE A 42 -3.66 -8.31 -0.97
CA PHE A 42 -4.22 -7.25 -0.14
C PHE A 42 -5.75 -7.19 -0.25
N ALA A 43 -6.31 -7.27 -1.47
CA ALA A 43 -7.75 -7.31 -1.69
C ALA A 43 -8.41 -8.56 -1.03
N ALA A 44 -7.76 -9.71 -1.11
CA ALA A 44 -8.21 -10.93 -0.42
C ALA A 44 -8.20 -10.74 1.11
N GLY A 45 -7.15 -10.15 1.67
CA GLY A 45 -7.05 -9.81 3.09
C GLY A 45 -8.16 -8.86 3.55
N ILE A 46 -8.41 -7.78 2.80
CA ILE A 46 -9.52 -6.85 3.06
C ILE A 46 -10.87 -7.59 3.04
N THR A 47 -11.07 -8.51 2.11
CA THR A 47 -12.30 -9.31 2.01
C THR A 47 -12.51 -10.19 3.24
N ILE A 48 -11.46 -10.88 3.69
CA ILE A 48 -11.52 -11.72 4.90
C ILE A 48 -11.83 -10.87 6.14
N LEU A 49 -11.16 -9.73 6.29
CA LEU A 49 -11.37 -8.83 7.43
C LEU A 49 -12.78 -8.22 7.42
N SER A 50 -13.30 -7.85 6.24
CA SER A 50 -14.62 -7.23 6.08
C SER A 50 -15.76 -8.13 6.57
N HIS A 51 -15.58 -9.45 6.60
CA HIS A 51 -16.59 -10.37 7.15
C HIS A 51 -16.73 -10.30 8.67
N ARG A 52 -15.74 -9.76 9.39
CA ARG A 52 -15.71 -9.78 10.86
C ARG A 52 -15.60 -8.41 11.51
N TYR A 53 -15.09 -7.41 10.78
CA TYR A 53 -14.77 -6.09 11.32
C TYR A 53 -15.58 -4.99 10.63
N THR A 54 -15.75 -3.86 11.32
CA THR A 54 -16.36 -2.67 10.71
C THR A 54 -15.48 -2.10 9.60
N LEU A 55 -16.02 -1.16 8.81
CA LEU A 55 -15.28 -0.52 7.72
C LEU A 55 -13.99 0.16 8.22
N LEU A 56 -14.08 0.91 9.33
CA LEU A 56 -12.94 1.61 9.90
C LEU A 56 -11.92 0.66 10.52
N GLN A 57 -12.37 -0.40 11.21
CA GLN A 57 -11.49 -1.44 11.75
C GLN A 57 -10.75 -2.17 10.63
N THR A 58 -11.46 -2.59 9.58
CA THR A 58 -10.87 -3.23 8.40
C THR A 58 -9.85 -2.31 7.75
N THR A 59 -10.20 -1.04 7.54
CA THR A 59 -9.30 -0.04 6.94
C THR A 59 -8.02 0.11 7.76
N GLY A 60 -8.14 0.33 9.08
CA GLY A 60 -7.00 0.55 9.97
C GLY A 60 -6.09 -0.67 10.06
N ILE A 61 -6.67 -1.87 10.24
CA ILE A 61 -5.92 -3.13 10.30
C ILE A 61 -5.21 -3.36 8.95
N ALA A 62 -5.95 -3.34 7.84
CA ALA A 62 -5.38 -3.59 6.53
C ALA A 62 -4.27 -2.59 6.20
N TRP A 63 -4.47 -1.30 6.48
CA TRP A 63 -3.47 -0.26 6.23
C TRP A 63 -2.20 -0.44 7.08
N LEU A 64 -2.37 -0.75 8.36
CA LEU A 64 -1.26 -1.05 9.27
C LEU A 64 -0.41 -2.20 8.72
N PHE A 65 -1.04 -3.33 8.41
CA PHE A 65 -0.32 -4.54 7.98
C PHE A 65 0.29 -4.42 6.58
N ALA A 66 -0.37 -3.72 5.65
CA ALA A 66 0.07 -3.64 4.26
C ALA A 66 1.11 -2.53 4.01
N PHE A 67 1.01 -1.39 4.71
CA PHE A 67 1.86 -0.24 4.46
C PHE A 67 2.78 0.09 5.64
N VAL A 68 2.20 0.29 6.83
CA VAL A 68 2.99 0.79 7.98
C VAL A 68 4.08 -0.20 8.37
N LEU A 69 3.77 -1.50 8.44
CA LEU A 69 4.80 -2.51 8.74
C LEU A 69 5.92 -2.54 7.69
N MET A 70 5.57 -2.39 6.40
CA MET A 70 6.56 -2.28 5.33
C MET A 70 7.44 -1.03 5.49
N TRP A 71 6.86 0.12 5.80
CA TRP A 71 7.62 1.36 6.02
C TRP A 71 8.53 1.29 7.24
N VAL A 72 8.13 0.58 8.30
CA VAL A 72 9.00 0.35 9.46
C VAL A 72 10.23 -0.45 9.05
N VAL A 73 10.07 -1.55 8.31
CA VAL A 73 11.19 -2.41 7.89
C VAL A 73 12.08 -1.70 6.86
N THR A 74 11.50 -1.07 5.85
CA THR A 74 12.24 -0.33 4.81
C THR A 74 12.92 0.93 5.36
N GLY A 75 12.30 1.61 6.34
CA GLY A 75 12.91 2.71 7.08
C GLY A 75 14.10 2.25 7.93
N ASN A 76 13.97 1.11 8.62
CA ASN A 76 15.09 0.51 9.36
C ASN A 76 16.28 0.14 8.45
N MET A 77 16.01 -0.32 7.24
CA MET A 77 17.05 -0.61 6.24
C MET A 77 17.60 0.66 5.55
N ALA A 78 17.13 1.85 5.91
CA ALA A 78 17.46 3.14 5.27
C ALA A 78 17.17 3.22 3.76
N VAL A 79 16.40 2.28 3.20
CA VAL A 79 16.02 2.25 1.78
C VAL A 79 14.73 3.03 1.48
N LEU A 80 14.00 3.45 2.52
CA LEU A 80 12.78 4.24 2.38
C LEU A 80 13.12 5.74 2.24
N PRO A 81 12.75 6.41 1.13
CA PRO A 81 12.87 7.85 1.04
C PRO A 81 11.76 8.52 1.89
N PHE A 82 12.10 9.00 3.08
CA PHE A 82 11.12 9.61 4.00
C PHE A 82 10.34 10.79 3.40
N GLY A 83 10.90 11.49 2.40
CA GLY A 83 10.22 12.57 1.66
C GLY A 83 8.95 12.12 0.91
N ILE A 84 8.76 10.81 0.68
CA ILE A 84 7.53 10.30 0.08
C ILE A 84 6.38 10.17 1.09
N LEU A 85 6.67 10.06 2.39
CA LEU A 85 5.67 9.75 3.42
C LEU A 85 4.51 10.75 3.51
N PRO A 86 4.73 12.08 3.41
CA PRO A 86 3.64 13.05 3.44
C PRO A 86 2.58 12.84 2.35
N TYR A 87 2.97 12.27 1.20
CA TYR A 87 2.04 11.92 0.11
C TYR A 87 1.58 10.47 0.22
N ALA A 88 2.47 9.58 0.66
CA ALA A 88 2.20 8.16 0.72
C ALA A 88 1.15 7.79 1.76
N VAL A 89 1.26 8.38 2.95
CA VAL A 89 0.36 8.15 4.09
C VAL A 89 -1.11 8.50 3.75
N PRO A 90 -1.45 9.73 3.33
CA PRO A 90 -2.86 10.06 3.07
C PRO A 90 -3.42 9.27 1.89
N LEU A 91 -2.63 9.06 0.83
CA LEU A 91 -3.11 8.34 -0.35
C LEU A 91 -3.34 6.85 -0.07
N SER A 92 -2.40 6.17 0.60
CA SER A 92 -2.57 4.73 0.88
C SER A 92 -3.69 4.47 1.89
N LEU A 93 -3.90 5.38 2.84
CA LEU A 93 -5.03 5.30 3.77
C LEU A 93 -6.37 5.46 3.03
N LEU A 94 -6.47 6.45 2.13
CA LEU A 94 -7.66 6.65 1.30
C LEU A 94 -7.92 5.45 0.38
N GLU A 95 -6.88 4.93 -0.28
CA GLU A 95 -6.98 3.76 -1.15
C GLU A 95 -7.45 2.52 -0.38
N THR A 96 -6.92 2.30 0.82
CA THR A 96 -7.34 1.19 1.69
C THR A 96 -8.80 1.33 2.11
N PHE A 97 -9.20 2.56 2.48
CA PHE A 97 -10.58 2.84 2.86
C PHE A 97 -11.56 2.58 1.70
N VAL A 98 -11.23 3.08 0.50
CA VAL A 98 -12.05 2.88 -0.70
C VAL A 98 -12.13 1.40 -1.06
N ALA A 99 -11.01 0.66 -1.00
CA ALA A 99 -11.01 -0.79 -1.24
C ALA A 99 -11.91 -1.54 -0.26
N ALA A 100 -11.80 -1.24 1.04
CA ALA A 100 -12.67 -1.83 2.07
C ALA A 100 -14.15 -1.46 1.87
N TRP A 101 -14.43 -0.22 1.44
CA TRP A 101 -15.78 0.23 1.14
C TRP A 101 -16.37 -0.51 -0.08
N ILE A 102 -15.59 -0.65 -1.16
CA ILE A 102 -16.01 -1.40 -2.36
C ILE A 102 -16.31 -2.85 -2.00
N VAL A 103 -15.42 -3.52 -1.28
CA VAL A 103 -15.59 -4.92 -0.86
C VAL A 103 -16.88 -5.09 -0.05
N ARG A 104 -17.15 -4.19 0.89
CA ARG A 104 -18.37 -4.24 1.69
C ARG A 104 -19.64 -4.01 0.85
N ARG A 105 -19.58 -3.11 -0.14
CA ARG A 105 -20.69 -2.81 -1.05
C ARG A 105 -20.97 -3.95 -2.03
N VAL A 106 -19.93 -4.52 -2.63
CA VAL A 106 -20.03 -5.55 -3.68
C VAL A 106 -20.28 -6.93 -3.07
N GLY A 107 -19.64 -7.24 -1.94
CA GLY A 107 -19.79 -8.54 -1.27
C GLY A 107 -21.13 -8.75 -0.58
N GLY A 108 -22.05 -7.79 -0.60
CA GLY A 108 -23.32 -7.88 0.13
C GLY A 108 -23.14 -8.04 1.64
N ILE A 109 -21.96 -7.69 2.18
CA ILE A 109 -21.62 -7.81 3.59
C ILE A 109 -22.35 -6.69 4.33
N GLY A 110 -23.60 -6.99 4.67
CA GLY A 110 -24.59 -6.09 5.24
C GLY A 110 -24.08 -5.28 6.43
N SER A 111 -24.65 -4.09 6.54
CA SER A 111 -24.55 -3.13 7.62
C SER A 111 -25.02 -3.72 8.96
N ASN A 112 -24.21 -4.53 9.64
CA ASN A 112 -24.39 -4.80 11.05
C ASN A 112 -23.22 -4.18 11.81
N GLY A 113 -23.50 -3.06 12.47
CA GLY A 113 -22.54 -2.19 13.17
C GLY A 113 -22.70 -0.76 12.71
#